data_AF-A0A520B595-F1
#
_entry.id   AF-A0A520B595-F1
#
_cell.length_a   1.000
_cell.length_b   1.000
_cell.length_c   1.000
_cell.angle_alpha   90.00
_cell.angle_beta   90.00
_cell.angle_gamma   90.00
#
_symmetry.space_group_name_H-M   'P 1'
#
loop_
_entity.id
_entity.type
_entity.pdbx_description
1 polymer ?
#
loop_
_entity_poly.entity_id
_entity_poly.type
_entity_poly.pdbx_seq_one_letter_code
_entity_poly.pdbx_strand_id
1 'polypeptide(L)'
;MKKTTDYGTAWRILRLSSITDQIFIKAQRIRTLEEKKVSKVGEGITPEYIGIINYCVIAMMQLDFNDNDLLEIPVEEIQVLFDTKVKETKELMFAKNHDYGEAWRDMRISSLT
;
A
#
# COMPACT_ATOMS: atom_id res chain seq x y z
N MET A 1 10.96 7.25 1.64
CA MET A 1 10.24 8.43 1.13
C MET A 1 10.94 9.11 -0.07
N LYS A 2 11.50 8.37 -1.04
CA LYS A 2 12.02 9.02 -2.26
C LYS A 2 10.93 9.33 -3.31
N LYS A 3 9.74 8.71 -3.20
CA LYS A 3 8.62 8.91 -4.15
C LYS A 3 7.59 9.95 -3.69
N THR A 4 7.56 10.30 -2.41
CA THR A 4 6.64 11.33 -1.87
C THR A 4 7.01 12.73 -2.37
N THR A 5 8.29 12.95 -2.71
CA THR A 5 8.79 14.19 -3.33
C THR A 5 8.33 14.39 -4.77
N ASP A 6 8.03 13.32 -5.53
CA ASP A 6 7.76 13.44 -6.97
C ASP A 6 6.27 13.69 -7.31
N TYR A 7 5.35 13.35 -6.39
CA TYR A 7 3.90 13.39 -6.65
C TYR A 7 3.07 14.08 -5.56
N GLY A 8 3.69 14.57 -4.47
CA GLY A 8 3.01 15.26 -3.37
C GLY A 8 1.75 14.52 -2.90
N THR A 9 0.63 15.22 -2.86
CA THR A 9 -0.70 14.70 -2.49
C THR A 9 -1.61 14.41 -3.70
N ALA A 10 -1.06 14.08 -4.87
CA ALA A 10 -1.85 13.77 -6.07
C ALA A 10 -2.86 12.61 -5.89
N TRP A 11 -2.74 11.81 -4.84
CA TRP A 11 -3.72 10.79 -4.50
C TRP A 11 -5.02 11.36 -3.90
N ARG A 12 -5.02 12.61 -3.40
CA ARG A 12 -6.21 13.26 -2.81
C ARG A 12 -7.34 13.44 -3.81
N ILE A 13 -7.02 13.59 -5.09
CA ILE A 13 -8.02 13.68 -6.17
C ILE A 13 -8.61 12.32 -6.56
N LEU A 14 -8.02 11.22 -6.10
CA LEU A 14 -8.48 9.88 -6.44
C LEU A 14 -9.67 9.49 -5.56
N ARG A 15 -10.66 8.85 -6.19
CA ARG A 15 -11.69 8.12 -5.45
C ARG A 15 -11.06 6.91 -4.78
N LEU A 16 -11.64 6.45 -3.66
CA LEU A 16 -11.20 5.23 -3.00
C LEU A 16 -11.20 4.01 -3.95
N SER A 17 -12.18 3.92 -4.84
CA SER A 17 -12.23 2.88 -5.87
C SER A 17 -10.99 2.89 -6.77
N SER A 18 -10.50 4.07 -7.14
CA SER A 18 -9.29 4.21 -7.96
C SER A 18 -8.05 3.76 -7.20
N ILE A 19 -7.98 4.00 -5.88
CA ILE A 19 -6.89 3.51 -5.05
C ILE A 19 -6.94 1.98 -4.93
N THR A 20 -8.12 1.39 -4.76
CA THR A 20 -8.27 -0.08 -4.75
C THR A 20 -7.91 -0.71 -6.10
N ASP A 21 -8.20 -0.04 -7.21
CA ASP A 21 -7.75 -0.49 -8.54
C ASP A 21 -6.22 -0.51 -8.64
N GLN A 22 -5.53 0.48 -8.05
CA GLN A 22 -4.06 0.46 -7.99
C GLN A 22 -3.55 -0.75 -7.21
N ILE A 23 -4.13 -1.07 -6.06
CA ILE A 23 -3.78 -2.27 -5.29
C ILE A 23 -3.97 -3.54 -6.15
N PHE A 24 -5.12 -3.63 -6.83
CA PHE A 24 -5.41 -4.76 -7.71
C PHE A 24 -4.40 -4.91 -8.85
N ILE A 25 -4.03 -3.81 -9.51
CA ILE A 25 -3.01 -3.81 -10.59
C ILE A 25 -1.67 -4.35 -10.07
N LYS A 26 -1.26 -3.97 -8.85
CA LYS A 26 -0.02 -4.47 -8.22
C LYS A 26 -0.11 -5.96 -7.91
N ALA A 27 -1.22 -6.43 -7.37
CA ALA A 27 -1.43 -7.86 -7.11
C ALA A 27 -1.41 -8.69 -8.41
N GLN A 28 -2.10 -8.23 -9.46
CA GLN A 28 -2.09 -8.86 -10.78
C GLN A 28 -0.69 -8.90 -11.40
N ARG A 29 0.13 -7.87 -11.14
CA ARG A 29 1.52 -7.82 -11.60
C ARG A 29 2.38 -8.88 -10.93
N ILE A 30 2.23 -9.07 -9.62
CA ILE A 30 2.92 -10.13 -8.85
C ILE A 30 2.58 -11.49 -9.47
N ARG A 31 1.29 -11.80 -9.62
CA ARG A 31 0.83 -13.05 -10.24
C ARG A 31 1.42 -13.26 -11.63
N THR A 32 1.42 -12.23 -12.47
CA THR A 32 1.99 -12.30 -13.82
C THR A 32 3.49 -12.60 -13.81
N LEU A 33 4.25 -12.04 -12.87
CA LEU A 33 5.68 -12.29 -12.73
C LEU A 33 5.97 -13.72 -12.27
N GLU A 34 5.16 -14.25 -11.35
CA GLU A 34 5.25 -15.63 -10.87
C GLU A 34 4.92 -16.65 -11.96
N GLU A 35 3.85 -16.43 -12.73
CA GLU A 35 3.41 -17.31 -13.80
C GLU A 35 4.37 -17.30 -14.99
N LYS A 36 4.74 -16.10 -15.48
CA LYS A 36 5.51 -15.97 -16.73
C LYS A 36 7.00 -16.19 -16.55
N LYS A 37 7.55 -16.03 -15.33
CA LYS A 37 8.98 -16.14 -15.00
C LYS A 37 9.93 -15.26 -15.83
N VAL A 38 9.40 -14.41 -16.70
CA VAL A 38 10.13 -13.55 -17.63
C VAL A 38 9.58 -12.13 -17.49
N SER A 39 10.45 -11.22 -17.03
CA SER A 39 10.14 -9.79 -16.95
C SER A 39 10.86 -9.05 -18.07
N LYS A 40 10.11 -8.53 -19.05
CA LYS A 40 10.68 -7.75 -20.17
C LYS A 40 11.24 -6.40 -19.73
N VAL A 41 10.76 -5.88 -18.61
CA VAL A 41 11.16 -4.58 -18.05
C VAL A 41 12.21 -4.70 -16.95
N GLY A 42 12.67 -5.92 -16.63
CA GLY A 42 13.70 -6.15 -15.61
C GLY A 42 13.28 -5.89 -14.16
N GLU A 43 12.04 -5.48 -13.92
CA GLU A 43 11.52 -5.25 -12.58
C GLU A 43 11.12 -6.56 -11.90
N GLY A 44 11.52 -6.71 -10.64
CA GLY A 44 11.16 -7.83 -9.77
C GLY A 44 9.85 -7.63 -9.03
N ILE A 45 9.51 -8.55 -8.13
CA ILE A 45 8.22 -8.58 -7.41
C ILE A 45 8.22 -7.62 -6.21
N THR A 46 9.35 -7.41 -5.54
CA THR A 46 9.46 -6.58 -4.32
C THR A 46 8.87 -5.17 -4.44
N PRO A 47 9.09 -4.41 -5.54
CA PRO A 47 8.47 -3.10 -5.73
C PRO A 47 6.93 -3.13 -5.75
N GLU A 48 6.34 -4.24 -6.20
CA GLU A 48 4.88 -4.40 -6.25
C GLU A 48 4.29 -4.58 -4.85
N TYR A 49 4.94 -5.38 -3.99
CA TYR A 49 4.56 -5.49 -2.57
C TYR A 49 4.66 -4.15 -1.83
N ILE A 50 5.75 -3.41 -2.04
CA ILE A 50 5.91 -2.06 -1.50
C ILE A 50 4.79 -1.15 -2.01
N GLY A 51 4.43 -1.26 -3.29
CA GLY A 51 3.32 -0.53 -3.90
C GLY A 51 1.98 -0.83 -3.22
N ILE A 52 1.65 -2.11 -3.02
CA ILE A 52 0.42 -2.53 -2.33
C ILE A 52 0.34 -1.89 -0.95
N ILE A 53 1.39 -2.01 -0.13
CA ILE A 53 1.41 -1.44 1.23
C ILE A 53 1.22 0.08 1.18
N ASN A 54 1.92 0.78 0.28
CA ASN A 54 1.79 2.23 0.16
C ASN A 54 0.38 2.65 -0.25
N TYR A 55 -0.26 1.97 -1.21
CA TYR A 55 -1.63 2.29 -1.60
C TYR A 55 -2.64 1.97 -0.49
N CYS A 56 -2.43 0.92 0.30
CA CYS A 56 -3.24 0.66 1.49
C CYS A 56 -3.12 1.80 2.51
N VAL A 57 -1.90 2.28 2.80
CA VAL A 57 -1.69 3.42 3.70
C VAL A 57 -2.33 4.70 3.16
N ILE A 58 -2.17 4.97 1.86
CA ILE A 58 -2.85 6.09 1.19
C ILE A 58 -4.36 5.98 1.30
N ALA A 59 -4.95 4.80 1.10
CA ALA A 59 -6.39 4.60 1.27
C ALA A 59 -6.84 4.87 2.70
N MET A 60 -6.10 4.39 3.69
CA MET A 60 -6.39 4.65 5.11
C MET A 60 -6.31 6.13 5.46
N MET A 61 -5.32 6.87 4.92
CA MET A 61 -5.27 8.32 5.10
C MET A 61 -6.43 9.02 4.37
N GLN A 62 -6.74 8.63 3.12
CA GLN A 62 -7.83 9.22 2.33
C GLN A 62 -9.20 9.07 3.02
N LEU A 63 -9.41 7.98 3.77
CA LEU A 63 -10.63 7.75 4.56
C LEU A 63 -10.80 8.72 5.74
N ASP A 64 -9.72 9.30 6.25
CA ASP A 64 -9.77 10.24 7.38
C ASP A 64 -10.09 11.67 6.94
N PHE A 65 -10.02 11.95 5.63
CA PHE A 65 -10.31 13.25 5.07
C PHE A 65 -11.72 13.33 4.49
N ASN A 66 -12.33 14.50 4.62
CA ASN A 66 -13.60 14.86 4.00
C ASN A 66 -13.39 15.51 2.62
N ASP A 67 -14.48 15.61 1.86
CA ASP A 67 -14.50 16.24 0.53
C ASP A 67 -14.10 17.73 0.54
N ASN A 68 -14.24 18.40 1.69
CA ASN A 68 -13.91 19.82 1.85
C ASN A 68 -12.46 20.06 2.30
N ASP A 69 -11.70 19.01 2.61
CA ASP A 69 -10.33 19.15 3.08
C ASP A 69 -9.38 19.49 1.93
N LEU A 70 -8.27 20.14 2.28
CA LEU A 70 -7.28 20.59 1.30
C LEU A 70 -6.76 19.43 0.45
N LEU A 71 -6.60 19.69 -0.85
CA LEU A 71 -6.01 18.75 -1.80
C LEU A 71 -4.48 18.76 -1.74
N GLU A 72 -3.89 19.90 -1.40
CA GLU A 72 -2.46 20.07 -1.21
C GLU A 72 -2.16 20.15 0.28
N ILE A 73 -1.37 19.20 0.76
CA ILE A 73 -0.99 19.09 2.18
C ILE A 73 0.54 19.12 2.25
N PRO A 74 1.14 19.86 3.20
CA PRO A 74 2.59 19.87 3.40
C PRO A 74 3.16 18.46 3.58
N VAL A 75 4.36 18.24 3.04
CA VAL A 75 5.01 16.92 3.06
C VAL A 75 5.27 16.46 4.49
N GLU A 76 5.60 17.39 5.38
CA GLU A 76 5.86 17.11 6.80
C GLU A 76 4.61 16.56 7.50
N GLU A 77 3.44 17.12 7.20
CA GLU A 77 2.16 16.67 7.76
C GLU A 77 1.75 15.30 7.20
N ILE A 78 1.90 15.10 5.88
CA ILE A 78 1.67 13.80 5.25
C ILE A 78 2.57 12.72 5.83
N GLN A 79 3.84 13.05 6.10
CA GLN A 79 4.76 12.10 6.70
C GLN A 79 4.28 11.66 8.10
N VAL A 80 3.81 12.59 8.93
CA VAL A 80 3.28 12.26 10.26
C VAL A 80 2.04 11.36 10.15
N LEU A 81 1.10 11.67 9.25
CA LEU A 81 -0.09 10.86 9.01
C LEU A 81 0.27 9.45 8.51
N PHE A 82 1.20 9.37 7.56
CA PHE A 82 1.67 8.11 7.02
C PHE A 82 2.31 7.24 8.11
N ASP A 83 3.24 7.80 8.88
CA ASP A 83 3.92 7.09 9.96
C ASP A 83 2.92 6.63 11.04
N THR A 84 1.89 7.43 11.32
CA THR A 84 0.81 7.07 12.25
C THR A 84 0.05 5.84 11.76
N LYS A 85 -0.41 5.83 10.50
CA LYS A 85 -1.14 4.69 9.93
C LYS A 85 -0.28 3.43 9.82
N VAL A 86 1.00 3.58 9.48
CA VAL A 86 1.96 2.46 9.46
C VAL A 86 2.14 1.88 10.86
N LYS A 87 2.30 2.73 11.88
CA LYS A 87 2.44 2.31 13.27
C LYS A 87 1.21 1.56 13.76
N GLU A 88 0.01 2.12 13.56
CA GLU A 88 -1.26 1.48 13.92
C GLU A 88 -1.40 0.09 13.28
N THR A 89 -1.13 0.00 11.97
CA THR A 89 -1.19 -1.27 11.23
C THR A 89 -0.20 -2.30 11.79
N LYS A 90 1.02 -1.87 12.11
CA LYS A 90 2.07 -2.74 12.65
C LYS A 90 1.74 -3.22 14.06
N GLU A 91 1.21 -2.35 14.91
CA GLU A 91 0.76 -2.71 16.26
C GLU A 91 -0.39 -3.72 16.20
N LEU A 92 -1.37 -3.49 15.32
CA LEU A 92 -2.46 -4.44 15.09
C LEU A 92 -1.95 -5.79 14.58
N MET A 93 -0.97 -5.79 13.66
CA MET A 93 -0.35 -7.03 13.17
C MET A 93 0.32 -7.80 14.31
N PHE A 94 1.06 -7.13 15.20
CA PHE A 94 1.69 -7.81 16.34
C PHE A 94 0.66 -8.35 17.34
N ALA A 95 -0.39 -7.59 17.64
CA ALA A 95 -1.48 -8.07 18.49
C ALA A 95 -2.13 -9.32 17.90
N LYS A 96 -2.44 -9.32 16.60
CA LYS A 96 -2.99 -10.50 15.90
C LYS A 96 -2.01 -11.67 15.88
N ASN A 97 -0.72 -11.42 15.65
CA ASN A 97 0.28 -12.49 15.67
C ASN A 97 0.42 -13.11 17.07
N HIS A 98 0.20 -12.33 18.14
CA HIS A 98 0.15 -12.86 19.50
C HIS A 98 -1.07 -13.77 19.71
N ASP A 99 -2.26 -13.33 19.27
CA ASP A 99 -3.51 -14.05 19.51
C ASP A 99 -3.69 -15.29 18.61
N TYR A 100 -3.31 -15.20 17.33
CA TYR A 100 -3.53 -16.23 16.31
C TYR A 100 -2.25 -16.96 15.89
N GLY A 101 -1.10 -16.60 16.45
CA GLY A 101 0.21 -17.01 15.93
C GLY A 101 0.52 -16.35 14.58
N GLU A 102 1.59 -16.79 13.94
CA GLU A 102 2.01 -16.27 12.62
C GLU A 102 1.54 -17.16 11.45
N ALA A 103 0.33 -17.74 11.54
CA ALA A 103 -0.20 -18.70 10.57
C ALA A 103 -0.20 -18.20 9.11
N TRP A 104 -0.27 -16.88 8.92
CA TRP A 104 -0.18 -16.26 7.59
C TRP A 104 1.19 -16.49 6.91
N ARG A 105 2.26 -16.76 7.67
CA ARG A 105 3.58 -17.10 7.11
C ARG A 105 3.61 -18.45 6.42
N ASP A 106 2.75 -19.37 6.86
CA ASP A 106 2.64 -20.71 6.28
C ASP A 106 1.69 -20.74 5.07
N MET A 107 1.03 -19.61 4.76
CA MET A 107 0.20 -19.50 3.57
C MET A 107 1.06 -19.54 2.30
N ARG A 108 0.53 -20.17 1.25
CA ARG A 108 1.16 -20.16 -0.06
C ARG A 108 1.11 -18.75 -0.63
N ILE A 109 2.19 -18.31 -1.25
CA ILE A 109 2.25 -16.99 -1.89
C ILE A 109 1.16 -16.85 -2.96
N SER A 110 0.88 -17.92 -3.72
CA SER A 110 -0.22 -17.98 -4.70
C SER A 110 -1.63 -17.89 -4.09
N SER A 111 -1.77 -17.91 -2.77
CA SER A 111 -3.04 -17.64 -2.09
C SER A 111 -3.22 -16.14 -1.82
N LEU A 112 -2.15 -15.35 -1.93
CA LEU A 112 -2.15 -13.90 -1.76
C LEU A 112 -2.32 -13.17 -3.11
N THR A 113 -2.01 -13.83 -4.22
CA THR A 113 -2.10 -13.32 -5.61
C THR A 113 -2.46 -14.43 -6.59
#